data_AF-A0A455U5B2-F1
#
_entry.id   AF-A0A455U5B2-F1
#
_cell.length_a   1.000
_cell.length_b   1.000
_cell.length_c   1.000
_cell.angle_alpha   90.00
_cell.angle_beta   90.00
_cell.angle_gamma   90.00
#
_symmetry.space_group_name_H-M   'P 1'
#
loop_
_entity.id
_entity.type
_entity.pdbx_description
1 polymer ?
#
loop_
_entity_poly.entity_id
_entity_poly.type
_entity_poly.pdbx_seq_one_letter_code
_entity_poly.pdbx_strand_id
1 'polypeptide(L)' 'MSTLKKTTLTLALAGVTLASTAHANEVEVLHWWTSGGEARAANVLKELMEAEGYGWQDFAVTGRR' A
#
# COMPACT_ATOMS: atom_id res chain seq x y z
N MET A 1 -45.20 20.72 -4.15
CA MET A 1 -43.78 20.57 -3.75
C MET A 1 -43.59 19.54 -2.62
N SER A 2 -43.77 18.24 -2.89
CA SER A 2 -43.53 17.17 -1.89
C SER A 2 -42.67 16.03 -2.48
N THR A 3 -42.79 15.80 -3.79
CA THR A 3 -41.96 14.86 -4.55
C THR A 3 -40.51 15.32 -4.68
N LEU A 4 -40.26 16.62 -4.88
CA LEU A 4 -38.90 17.18 -5.04
C LEU A 4 -38.02 16.97 -3.79
N LYS A 5 -38.61 17.05 -2.58
CA LYS A 5 -37.89 16.83 -1.31
C LYS A 5 -37.50 15.37 -1.10
N LYS A 6 -38.33 14.44 -1.59
CA LYS A 6 -38.08 13.00 -1.49
C LYS A 6 -36.98 12.55 -2.46
N THR A 7 -36.88 13.17 -3.64
CA THR A 7 -35.78 12.92 -4.59
C THR A 7 -34.43 13.50 -4.15
N THR A 8 -34.42 14.60 -3.40
CA THR A 8 -33.16 15.15 -2.86
C THR A 8 -32.54 14.26 -1.77
N LEU A 9 -33.37 13.58 -0.98
CA LEU A 9 -32.90 12.72 0.11
C LEU A 9 -32.26 11.42 -0.40
N THR A 10 -32.73 10.87 -1.52
CA THR A 10 -32.17 9.66 -2.13
C THR A 10 -30.81 9.89 -2.78
N LEU A 11 -30.55 11.10 -3.27
CA LEU A 11 -29.27 11.43 -3.91
C LEU A 11 -28.14 11.66 -2.89
N ALA A 12 -28.47 12.06 -1.67
CA ALA A 12 -27.50 12.23 -0.59
C ALA A 12 -26.90 10.89 -0.09
N LEU A 13 -27.61 9.78 -0.24
CA LEU A 13 -27.14 8.44 0.19
C LEU A 13 -26.25 7.75 -0.87
N ALA A 14 -26.28 8.20 -2.12
CA ALA A 14 -25.45 7.67 -3.20
C ALA A 14 -24.01 8.21 -3.21
N GLY A 15 -23.72 9.26 -2.43
CA GLY A 15 -22.41 9.92 -2.40
C GLY A 15 -21.41 9.36 -1.39
N VAL A 16 -21.81 8.42 -0.51
CA VAL A 16 -20.98 7.93 0.60
C VAL A 16 -20.12 6.71 0.22
N THR A 17 -20.33 6.10 -0.94
CA THR A 17 -19.62 4.85 -1.33
C THR A 17 -18.27 5.07 -2.02
N LEU A 18 -17.80 6.31 -2.15
CA LEU A 18 -16.43 6.61 -2.63
C LEU A 18 -15.46 6.92 -1.47
N ALA A 19 -15.70 6.35 -0.29
CA ALA A 19 -14.69 6.32 0.76
C ALA A 19 -13.48 5.53 0.26
N SER A 20 -12.54 6.29 -0.29
CA SER A 20 -11.23 5.91 -0.83
C SER A 20 -10.60 4.74 -0.08
N THR A 21 -10.45 3.61 -0.77
CA THR A 21 -9.54 2.56 -0.34
C THR A 21 -8.11 3.03 -0.62
N ALA A 22 -7.53 3.75 0.33
CA ALA A 22 -6.10 4.05 0.31
C ALA A 22 -5.34 2.73 0.49
N HIS A 23 -5.07 2.03 -0.61
CA HIS A 23 -4.19 0.87 -0.64
C HIS A 23 -2.77 1.38 -0.79
N ALA A 24 -2.11 1.65 0.33
CA ALA A 24 -0.70 2.01 0.38
C ALA A 24 -0.01 1.23 1.50
N ASN A 25 -0.13 -0.09 1.45
CA ASN A 25 0.60 -1.00 2.33
C ASN A 25 1.90 -1.46 1.66
N GLU A 26 2.50 -0.71 0.73
CA GLU A 26 3.72 -1.11 0.03
C GLU A 26 4.95 -0.46 0.67
N VAL A 27 5.95 -1.27 1.01
CA VAL A 27 7.24 -0.85 1.56
C VAL A 27 8.27 -0.90 0.45
N GLU A 28 8.71 0.27 -0.01
CA GLU A 28 9.80 0.41 -0.97
C GLU A 28 11.14 0.49 -0.22
N VAL A 29 12.04 -0.48 -0.47
CA VAL A 29 13.33 -0.58 0.21
C VAL A 29 14.47 -0.42 -0.78
N LEU A 30 15.19 0.69 -0.66
CA LEU A 30 16.45 0.94 -1.36
C LEU A 30 17.61 0.59 -0.43
N HIS A 31 18.49 -0.33 -0.84
CA HIS A 31 19.64 -0.73 -0.02
C HIS A 31 20.88 -1.12 -0.83
N TRP A 32 22.05 -1.12 -0.17
CA TRP A 32 23.33 -1.60 -0.71
C TRP A 32 23.77 -2.96 -0.15
N TRP A 33 22.85 -3.70 0.49
CA TRP A 33 23.05 -5.07 0.97
C TRP A 33 23.27 -6.03 -0.21
N THR A 34 24.52 -6.28 -0.53
CA THR A 34 24.92 -7.00 -1.76
C THR A 34 25.72 -8.27 -1.46
N SER A 35 26.21 -8.44 -0.24
CA SER A 35 26.83 -9.70 0.17
C SER A 35 25.78 -10.80 0.41
N GLY A 36 26.19 -12.06 0.28
CA GLY A 36 25.28 -13.20 0.47
C GLY A 36 24.71 -13.32 1.89
N GLY A 37 25.36 -12.73 2.90
CA GLY A 37 24.84 -12.65 4.27
C GLY A 37 23.77 -11.57 4.44
N GLU A 38 24.01 -10.40 3.84
CA GLU A 38 23.08 -9.27 3.90
C GLU A 38 21.81 -9.55 3.09
N ALA A 39 21.91 -10.24 1.94
CA ALA A 39 20.74 -10.67 1.17
C ALA A 39 19.80 -11.58 1.97
N ARG A 40 20.35 -12.44 2.85
CA ARG A 40 19.53 -13.27 3.74
C ARG A 40 18.81 -12.44 4.81
N ALA A 41 19.47 -11.42 5.36
CA ALA A 41 18.84 -10.52 6.31
C ALA A 41 17.73 -9.68 5.65
N ALA A 42 17.93 -9.23 4.42
CA ALA A 42 16.93 -8.53 3.61
C ALA A 42 15.68 -9.40 3.39
N ASN A 43 15.86 -10.68 3.06
CA ASN A 43 14.76 -11.63 2.91
C ASN A 43 13.98 -11.86 4.20
N VAL A 44 14.65 -11.97 5.35
CA VAL A 44 13.96 -12.10 6.65
C VAL A 44 13.11 -10.85 6.94
N LEU A 45 13.66 -9.66 6.66
CA LEU A 45 12.91 -8.41 6.83
C LEU A 45 11.70 -8.35 5.90
N LYS A 46 11.85 -8.78 4.65
CA LYS A 46 10.76 -8.89 3.68
C LYS A 46 9.65 -9.81 4.18
N GLU A 47 9.98 -11.02 4.63
CA GLU A 47 9.01 -12.00 5.12
C GLU A 47 8.21 -11.45 6.32
N LEU A 48 8.86 -10.70 7.22
CA LEU A 48 8.19 -10.05 8.34
C LEU A 48 7.22 -8.96 7.88
N MET A 49 7.60 -8.14 6.90
CA MET A 49 6.72 -7.10 6.36
C MET A 49 5.51 -7.71 5.64
N GLU A 50 5.72 -8.77 4.87
CA GLU A 50 4.62 -9.52 4.22
C GLU A 50 3.69 -10.17 5.26
N ALA A 51 4.22 -10.70 6.36
CA ALA A 51 3.43 -11.26 7.46
C ALA A 51 2.55 -10.22 8.17
N GLU A 52 3.03 -8.98 8.28
CA GLU A 52 2.28 -7.83 8.82
C GLU A 52 1.28 -7.23 7.80
N GLY A 53 1.20 -7.82 6.60
CA GLY A 53 0.27 -7.41 5.55
C GLY A 53 0.76 -6.26 4.68
N TYR A 54 2.07 -5.97 4.70
CA TYR A 54 2.69 -5.01 3.79
C TYR A 54 3.19 -5.71 2.51
N GLY A 55 2.97 -5.09 1.35
CA GLY A 55 3.69 -5.43 0.12
C GLY A 55 5.15 -4.97 0.20
N TRP A 56 6.03 -5.64 -0.54
CA TRP A 56 7.46 -5.36 -0.54
C TRP A 56 7.97 -5.05 -1.95
N GLN A 57 8.62 -3.90 -2.11
CA GLN A 57 9.30 -3.52 -3.34
C GLN A 57 10.79 -3.32 -3.08
N ASP A 58 11.62 -4.15 -3.70
CA ASP A 58 13.06 -4.19 -3.46
C ASP A 58 13.86 -3.45 -4.54
N PHE A 59 14.80 -2.61 -4.11
CA PHE A 59 15.74 -1.94 -4.98
C PHE A 59 17.18 -2.13 -4.45
N ALA A 60 17.74 -3.32 -4.66
CA ALA A 60 19.15 -3.58 -4.41
C ALA A 60 20.06 -2.84 -5.41
N VAL A 61 20.80 -1.82 -4.95
CA VAL A 61 21.78 -1.11 -5.78
C VAL A 61 23.16 -1.73 -5.59
N THR A 62 23.69 -2.33 -6.65
CA THR A 62 25.11 -2.72 -6.69
C THR A 62 25.95 -1.47 -6.86
N GLY A 63 26.69 -1.07 -5.82
CA GLY A 63 27.59 0.08 -5.88
C GLY A 63 28.57 -0.06 -7.06
N ARG A 64 28.52 0.88 -8.01
CA ARG A 64 29.54 0.98 -9.05
C ARG A 64 30.80 1.58 -8.44
N ARG A 65 31.95 0.93 -8.67
CA ARG A 65 33.26 1.58 -8.50
C ARG A 65 33.35 2.83 -9.36
#